data_AF-A0A7G2E315-F1
#
_entry.id   AF-A0A7G2E315-F1
#
_cell.length_a   1.000
_cell.length_b   1.000
_cell.length_c   1.000
_cell.angle_alpha   90.00
_cell.angle_beta   90.00
_cell.angle_gamma   90.00
#
_symmetry.space_group_name_H-M   'P 1'
#
loop_
_entity.id
_entity.type
_entity.pdbx_description
1 polymer ?
#
loop_
_entity_poly.entity_id
_entity_poly.type
_entity_poly.pdbx_seq_one_letter_code
_entity_poly.pdbx_strand_id
1 'polypeptide(L)'
;MLMNLLFALTCLLLNSTHCFSPKKFNISAATTSDSDWSIAGSTWYGSPTGYGSDGGACGYGNAVAQPPFSKMVSAGGPSLFKSGKGCGACYQIKCTSKSACSKNTVTVVITDECPGCVKESVHFDLSGTAFGAMAISGQDSQLRNVGELQILYRKVECNHIGKTVTFQVDKGSNANSFAVLVEYVNGDGEIGRVELKQALDSDKWLSMSQSWGAVWKLDVSSPLRAPLSLRVTSLESGKTVVASNVIPANWQPVSLKFCYCQNETLDVAGWGTAGVTWYGEPLGAGSTVANPPLHGMVSAGGPSVFNNGKGCGTCFQIVCNGHPACSRRPITVTITDECPGGPCASEPAHFDLSGKAMGALARPGQGDRLRSAGVRRVYYRRTECLYRRANIAFRMDPGANPYYISFVVEYENGDGDLAYTEIQPAGGTFIPMQEMRSAVWKVNSGSPLTGPFNIRLTSAESHKVIVAYNVIPANWKPNETYRSVVNFK
;
A
#
# COMPACT_ATOMS: atom_id res chain seq x y z
N MET A 1 0.85 -28.17 -82.15
CA MET A 1 -0.18 -29.22 -82.04
C MET A 1 -1.48 -28.52 -81.63
N LEU A 2 -2.51 -28.68 -82.48
CA LEU A 2 -3.93 -28.26 -82.38
C LEU A 2 -4.47 -27.97 -80.96
N MET A 3 -5.52 -27.18 -80.68
CA MET A 3 -6.48 -26.33 -81.40
C MET A 3 -7.59 -25.96 -80.37
N ASN A 4 -8.16 -24.74 -80.43
CA ASN A 4 -9.53 -24.34 -79.99
C ASN A 4 -9.92 -24.38 -78.48
N LEU A 5 -10.93 -23.67 -77.96
CA LEU A 5 -11.68 -22.44 -78.27
C LEU A 5 -12.76 -22.29 -77.15
N LEU A 6 -13.06 -21.06 -76.71
CA LEU A 6 -14.36 -20.52 -76.22
C LEU A 6 -15.11 -21.03 -74.93
N PHE A 7 -15.44 -20.04 -74.08
CA PHE A 7 -16.72 -19.68 -73.42
C PHE A 7 -17.44 -20.56 -72.34
N ALA A 8 -17.56 -19.94 -71.15
CA ALA A 8 -18.78 -19.58 -70.40
C ALA A 8 -19.76 -20.62 -69.78
N LEU A 9 -19.96 -20.44 -68.46
CA LEU A 9 -21.21 -20.39 -67.67
C LEU A 9 -21.97 -21.67 -67.20
N THR A 10 -22.21 -21.67 -65.87
CA THR A 10 -23.43 -22.09 -65.12
C THR A 10 -23.77 -23.57 -64.77
N CYS A 11 -23.98 -23.74 -63.46
CA CYS A 11 -25.12 -24.38 -62.76
C CYS A 11 -25.23 -25.91 -62.50
N LEU A 12 -25.49 -26.21 -61.20
CA LEU A 12 -26.36 -27.26 -60.60
C LEU A 12 -25.86 -28.72 -60.75
N LEU A 13 -25.95 -29.68 -59.81
CA LEU A 13 -26.50 -29.91 -58.46
C LEU A 13 -25.94 -31.27 -58.01
N LEU A 14 -25.84 -31.57 -56.71
CA LEU A 14 -26.38 -32.81 -56.10
C LEU A 14 -26.18 -32.83 -54.57
N ASN A 15 -27.28 -33.12 -53.90
CA ASN A 15 -27.52 -33.13 -52.45
C ASN A 15 -26.90 -34.35 -51.75
N SER A 16 -26.60 -34.21 -50.45
CA SER A 16 -26.97 -35.21 -49.44
C SER A 16 -27.14 -34.53 -48.06
N THR A 17 -28.36 -34.66 -47.55
CA THR A 17 -28.89 -34.21 -46.26
C THR A 17 -28.23 -34.92 -45.07
N HIS A 18 -28.07 -34.25 -43.92
CA HIS A 18 -28.58 -34.73 -42.62
C HIS A 18 -28.59 -33.57 -41.60
N CYS A 19 -29.75 -33.42 -40.95
CA CYS A 19 -30.06 -32.41 -39.93
C CYS A 19 -29.39 -32.74 -38.59
N PHE A 20 -28.77 -31.75 -37.95
CA PHE A 20 -28.43 -31.81 -36.53
C PHE A 20 -29.63 -31.34 -35.69
N SER A 21 -30.18 -32.24 -34.87
CA SER A 21 -31.10 -31.92 -33.78
C SER A 21 -30.38 -32.22 -32.46
N PRO A 22 -30.20 -31.26 -31.54
CA PRO A 22 -29.62 -31.53 -30.24
C PRO A 22 -30.77 -31.83 -29.26
N LYS A 23 -30.81 -33.05 -28.70
CA LYS A 23 -31.38 -33.28 -27.36
C LYS A 23 -31.16 -34.71 -26.87
N LYS A 24 -30.70 -34.76 -25.61
CA LYS A 24 -30.71 -35.86 -24.62
C LYS A 24 -29.50 -36.80 -24.62
N PHE A 25 -28.45 -36.37 -23.93
CA PHE A 25 -27.70 -37.28 -23.06
C PHE A 25 -28.05 -36.97 -21.60
N ASN A 26 -28.59 -38.00 -20.95
CA ASN A 26 -28.99 -38.04 -19.56
C ASN A 26 -27.71 -38.33 -18.73
N ILE A 27 -27.15 -37.31 -18.08
CA ILE A 27 -26.04 -37.49 -17.14
C ILE A 27 -26.65 -37.53 -15.75
N SER A 28 -26.98 -38.74 -15.28
CA SER A 28 -27.18 -39.03 -13.86
C SER A 28 -26.13 -40.05 -13.44
N ALA A 29 -24.95 -39.54 -13.13
CA ALA A 29 -23.95 -40.11 -12.21
C ALA A 29 -22.72 -39.18 -12.22
N ALA A 30 -22.90 -37.91 -11.84
CA ALA A 30 -21.78 -37.11 -11.41
C ALA A 30 -21.45 -37.52 -9.98
N THR A 31 -20.54 -38.48 -9.85
CA THR A 31 -19.68 -38.57 -8.68
C THR A 31 -19.12 -37.17 -8.42
N THR A 32 -19.34 -36.64 -7.23
CA THR A 32 -18.72 -35.40 -6.75
C THR A 32 -17.22 -35.61 -6.72
N SER A 33 -16.56 -35.34 -7.84
CA SER A 33 -15.10 -35.32 -7.95
C SER A 33 -14.60 -33.93 -7.54
N ASP A 34 -13.40 -33.89 -6.96
CA ASP A 34 -12.66 -32.72 -6.48
C ASP A 34 -12.21 -31.80 -7.66
N SER A 35 -13.08 -31.59 -8.68
CA SER A 35 -12.77 -30.97 -9.99
C SER A 35 -12.70 -29.44 -10.00
N ASP A 36 -13.05 -28.78 -8.89
CA ASP A 36 -13.23 -27.32 -8.84
C ASP A 36 -12.03 -26.57 -8.25
N TRP A 37 -10.94 -27.26 -7.97
CA TRP A 37 -9.73 -26.69 -7.35
C TRP A 37 -8.58 -26.63 -8.36
N SER A 38 -7.94 -25.47 -8.43
CA SER A 38 -6.71 -25.26 -9.20
C SER A 38 -5.49 -25.26 -8.29
N ILE A 39 -4.32 -25.53 -8.85
CA ILE A 39 -3.05 -25.54 -8.12
C ILE A 39 -2.40 -24.14 -8.19
N ALA A 40 -1.88 -23.65 -7.07
CA ALA A 40 -1.07 -22.44 -7.00
C ALA A 40 0.15 -22.62 -6.10
N GLY A 41 1.19 -21.84 -6.37
CA GLY A 41 2.26 -21.60 -5.41
C GLY A 41 1.79 -20.69 -4.29
N SER A 42 2.38 -20.81 -3.12
CA SER A 42 2.13 -19.90 -2.01
C SER A 42 3.31 -19.75 -1.09
N THR A 43 3.64 -18.50 -0.79
CA THR A 43 4.52 -18.09 0.30
C THR A 43 3.73 -17.27 1.32
N TRP A 44 4.43 -16.73 2.31
CA TRP A 44 3.87 -15.71 3.17
C TRP A 44 4.88 -14.62 3.49
N TYR A 45 4.36 -13.44 3.86
CA TYR A 45 5.15 -12.27 4.17
C TYR A 45 4.59 -11.50 5.38
N GLY A 46 5.38 -10.56 5.87
CA GLY A 46 5.07 -9.78 7.07
C GLY A 46 5.26 -10.59 8.36
N SER A 47 4.55 -10.20 9.42
CA SER A 47 4.68 -10.88 10.72
C SER A 47 3.83 -12.17 10.79
N PRO A 48 4.23 -13.18 11.59
CA PRO A 48 3.55 -14.47 11.67
C PRO A 48 2.05 -14.43 11.99
N THR A 49 1.61 -13.38 12.68
CA THR A 49 0.20 -13.13 13.07
C THR A 49 -0.31 -11.77 12.55
N GLY A 50 0.38 -11.24 11.53
CA GLY A 50 0.09 -9.99 10.86
C GLY A 50 -0.77 -10.18 9.61
N TYR A 51 -1.00 -9.08 8.91
CA TYR A 51 -1.83 -8.96 7.71
C TYR A 51 -1.00 -8.75 6.44
N GLY A 52 0.29 -9.09 6.46
CA GLY A 52 1.20 -8.80 5.35
C GLY A 52 1.90 -7.46 5.55
N SER A 53 1.71 -6.53 4.62
CA SER A 53 2.26 -5.17 4.60
C SER A 53 1.19 -4.14 5.01
N ASP A 54 1.64 -3.01 5.58
CA ASP A 54 0.81 -1.80 5.59
C ASP A 54 0.71 -1.24 4.15
N GLY A 55 -0.43 -0.67 3.77
CA GLY A 55 -0.58 0.12 2.54
C GLY A 55 -0.27 -0.61 1.21
N GLY A 56 -0.69 -1.86 1.10
CA GLY A 56 -0.58 -2.67 -0.12
C GLY A 56 -1.11 -1.99 -1.39
N ALA A 57 -0.70 -2.50 -2.55
CA ALA A 57 -0.90 -1.95 -3.88
C ALA A 57 -2.37 -1.72 -4.27
N CYS A 58 -3.34 -2.27 -3.53
CA CYS A 58 -4.76 -1.98 -3.75
C CYS A 58 -5.25 -0.66 -3.11
N GLY A 59 -4.49 -0.07 -2.20
CA GLY A 59 -4.82 1.20 -1.54
C GLY A 59 -5.66 1.08 -0.27
N TYR A 60 -6.03 -0.13 0.16
CA TYR A 60 -6.89 -0.38 1.34
C TYR A 60 -6.26 0.01 2.70
N GLY A 61 -4.94 0.24 2.75
CA GLY A 61 -4.27 0.69 3.97
C GLY A 61 -4.56 -0.22 5.18
N ASN A 62 -4.83 0.38 6.34
CA ASN A 62 -5.09 -0.35 7.59
C ASN A 62 -6.43 -1.12 7.61
N ALA A 63 -7.30 -0.94 6.61
CA ALA A 63 -8.54 -1.70 6.53
C ALA A 63 -8.27 -3.20 6.50
N VAL A 64 -7.15 -3.63 5.90
CA VAL A 64 -6.75 -5.04 5.77
C VAL A 64 -6.54 -5.73 7.13
N ALA A 65 -6.17 -4.96 8.16
CA ALA A 65 -5.98 -5.44 9.52
C ALA A 65 -7.31 -5.61 10.29
N GLN A 66 -8.35 -4.92 9.86
CA GLN A 66 -9.62 -4.79 10.58
C GLN A 66 -10.71 -5.66 9.94
N PRO A 67 -11.77 -6.01 10.70
CA PRO A 67 -12.94 -6.63 10.10
C PRO A 67 -13.52 -5.78 8.96
N PRO A 68 -13.93 -6.41 7.84
CA PRO A 68 -14.10 -7.85 7.64
C PRO A 68 -12.90 -8.56 7.02
N PHE A 69 -11.84 -7.85 6.61
CA PHE A 69 -10.63 -8.49 6.07
C PHE A 69 -9.91 -9.29 7.16
N SER A 70 -9.82 -8.75 8.38
CA SER A 70 -9.33 -9.44 9.57
C SER A 70 -8.01 -10.17 9.34
N LYS A 71 -7.08 -9.53 8.61
CA LYS A 71 -5.77 -10.07 8.23
C LYS A 71 -5.81 -11.24 7.24
N MET A 72 -6.98 -11.69 6.79
CA MET A 72 -7.18 -12.79 5.84
C MET A 72 -6.98 -12.29 4.41
N VAL A 73 -5.75 -11.92 4.08
CA VAL A 73 -5.38 -11.25 2.83
C VAL A 73 -4.14 -11.87 2.17
N SER A 74 -3.94 -11.54 0.90
CA SER A 74 -2.80 -11.97 0.08
C SER A 74 -2.30 -10.83 -0.81
N ALA A 75 -0.98 -10.74 -0.96
CA ALA A 75 -0.40 -10.18 -2.17
C ALA A 75 -0.54 -11.20 -3.30
N GLY A 76 -0.96 -10.75 -4.47
CA GLY A 76 -1.14 -11.61 -5.65
C GLY A 76 0.01 -11.47 -6.62
N GLY A 77 0.48 -12.59 -7.18
CA GLY A 77 1.30 -12.53 -8.40
C GLY A 77 0.57 -11.84 -9.56
N PRO A 78 1.24 -11.53 -10.68
CA PRO A 78 0.67 -10.73 -11.78
C PRO A 78 -0.68 -11.25 -12.33
N SER A 79 -0.88 -12.58 -12.33
CA SER A 79 -2.12 -13.22 -12.79
C SER A 79 -3.32 -13.01 -11.85
N LEU A 80 -3.07 -12.80 -10.56
CA LEU A 80 -4.07 -12.49 -9.55
C LEU A 80 -4.27 -10.97 -9.42
N PHE A 81 -3.19 -10.20 -9.31
CA PHE A 81 -3.26 -8.76 -9.11
C PHE A 81 -3.78 -8.00 -10.35
N LYS A 82 -3.42 -8.45 -11.56
CA LYS A 82 -3.89 -7.91 -12.85
C LYS A 82 -3.78 -6.39 -12.94
N SER A 83 -2.64 -5.85 -12.51
CA SER A 83 -2.38 -4.40 -12.50
C SER A 83 -3.44 -3.60 -11.72
N GLY A 84 -3.91 -4.16 -10.60
CA GLY A 84 -4.91 -3.56 -9.72
C GLY A 84 -6.35 -4.00 -10.01
N LYS A 85 -6.65 -4.63 -11.16
CA LYS A 85 -8.00 -5.12 -11.46
C LYS A 85 -8.43 -6.30 -10.58
N GLY A 86 -7.46 -7.03 -10.04
CA GLY A 86 -7.70 -8.11 -9.08
C GLY A 86 -7.94 -7.65 -7.66
N CYS A 87 -7.79 -6.35 -7.37
CA CYS A 87 -7.99 -5.82 -6.02
C CYS A 87 -9.42 -6.08 -5.54
N GLY A 88 -9.53 -6.65 -4.33
CA GLY A 88 -10.81 -7.04 -3.75
C GLY A 88 -11.30 -8.44 -4.14
N ALA A 89 -10.64 -9.15 -5.06
CA ALA A 89 -11.03 -10.52 -5.43
C ALA A 89 -10.88 -11.49 -4.24
N CYS A 90 -11.87 -12.37 -4.05
CA CYS A 90 -11.86 -13.38 -2.99
C CYS A 90 -11.57 -14.77 -3.53
N TYR A 91 -10.73 -15.49 -2.78
CA TYR A 91 -10.34 -16.86 -3.09
C TYR A 91 -10.47 -17.73 -1.85
N GLN A 92 -10.98 -18.95 -2.04
CA GLN A 92 -10.75 -20.00 -1.08
C GLN A 92 -9.45 -20.72 -1.40
N ILE A 93 -8.67 -21.01 -0.37
CA ILE A 93 -7.41 -21.74 -0.44
C ILE A 93 -7.42 -22.90 0.57
N LYS A 94 -6.75 -24.00 0.26
CA LYS A 94 -6.51 -25.12 1.19
C LYS A 94 -5.13 -25.73 0.95
N CYS A 95 -4.43 -26.08 2.03
CA CYS A 95 -3.22 -26.90 1.93
C CYS A 95 -3.55 -28.38 2.13
N THR A 96 -2.91 -29.26 1.35
CA THR A 96 -3.09 -30.72 1.44
C THR A 96 -1.79 -31.52 1.52
N SER A 97 -0.65 -30.92 1.18
CA SER A 97 0.60 -31.63 0.89
C SER A 97 1.53 -31.84 2.09
N LYS A 98 1.33 -31.12 3.21
CA LYS A 98 2.17 -31.23 4.42
C LYS A 98 1.39 -31.79 5.60
N SER A 99 2.09 -32.45 6.52
CA SER A 99 1.52 -33.02 7.75
C SER A 99 0.82 -31.98 8.63
N ALA A 100 1.31 -30.74 8.62
CA ALA A 100 0.74 -29.63 9.37
C ALA A 100 -0.54 -29.04 8.75
N CYS A 101 -0.96 -29.47 7.57
CA CYS A 101 -2.12 -28.90 6.89
C CYS A 101 -3.43 -29.48 7.40
N SER A 102 -4.36 -28.60 7.80
CA SER A 102 -5.68 -29.00 8.31
C SER A 102 -6.60 -29.58 7.24
N LYS A 103 -6.31 -29.30 5.96
CA LYS A 103 -7.18 -29.54 4.79
C LYS A 103 -8.47 -28.71 4.79
N ASN A 104 -8.69 -27.88 5.80
CA ASN A 104 -9.79 -26.93 5.83
C ASN A 104 -9.52 -25.77 4.86
N THR A 105 -10.60 -25.15 4.40
CA THR A 105 -10.53 -24.00 3.51
C THR A 105 -10.40 -22.71 4.30
N VAL A 106 -9.63 -21.78 3.74
CA VAL A 106 -9.45 -20.41 4.23
C VAL A 106 -9.86 -19.47 3.12
N THR A 107 -10.60 -18.41 3.42
CA THR A 107 -10.94 -17.38 2.43
C THR A 107 -9.98 -16.20 2.59
N VAL A 108 -9.40 -15.74 1.48
CA VAL A 108 -8.48 -14.60 1.44
C VAL A 108 -8.90 -13.59 0.39
N VAL A 109 -8.52 -12.33 0.61
CA VAL A 109 -8.76 -11.24 -0.35
C VAL A 109 -7.43 -10.76 -0.93
N ILE A 110 -7.42 -10.47 -2.23
CA ILE A 110 -6.26 -9.82 -2.88
C ILE A 110 -6.25 -8.33 -2.51
N THR A 111 -5.21 -7.91 -1.79
CA THR A 111 -5.07 -6.53 -1.28
C THR A 111 -3.72 -5.88 -1.62
N ASP A 112 -2.80 -6.64 -2.19
CA ASP A 112 -1.45 -6.19 -2.53
C ASP A 112 -0.92 -6.91 -3.77
N GLU A 113 0.24 -6.48 -4.27
CA GLU A 113 0.95 -7.06 -5.40
C GLU A 113 2.23 -7.74 -4.94
N CYS A 114 2.51 -8.93 -5.47
CA CYS A 114 3.83 -9.54 -5.41
C CYS A 114 4.42 -9.64 -6.83
N PRO A 115 5.20 -8.64 -7.28
CA PRO A 115 5.74 -8.64 -8.64
C PRO A 115 6.70 -9.82 -8.90
N GLY A 116 7.40 -10.29 -7.87
CA GLY A 116 8.37 -11.40 -7.95
C GLY A 116 7.75 -12.80 -7.89
N CYS A 117 6.45 -12.91 -7.64
CA CYS A 117 5.76 -14.18 -7.48
C CYS A 117 5.35 -14.78 -8.84
N VAL A 118 6.36 -15.14 -9.65
CA VAL A 118 6.22 -15.61 -11.05
C VAL A 118 6.71 -17.04 -11.28
N LYS A 119 7.14 -17.73 -10.22
CA LYS A 119 7.64 -19.10 -10.29
C LYS A 119 6.56 -20.07 -10.78
N GLU A 120 5.33 -19.87 -10.31
CA GLU A 120 4.12 -20.55 -10.77
C GLU A 120 3.25 -19.61 -11.61
N SER A 121 2.37 -20.18 -12.43
CA SER A 121 1.38 -19.41 -13.20
C SER A 121 0.42 -18.62 -12.31
N VAL A 122 0.15 -19.12 -11.09
CA VAL A 122 -0.63 -18.48 -10.05
C VAL A 122 0.08 -18.64 -8.72
N HIS A 123 0.31 -17.52 -8.03
CA HIS A 123 1.03 -17.51 -6.77
C HIS A 123 0.39 -16.54 -5.77
N PHE A 124 0.14 -17.04 -4.56
CA PHE A 124 -0.39 -16.29 -3.42
C PHE A 124 0.70 -16.04 -2.38
N ASP A 125 1.14 -14.80 -2.23
CA ASP A 125 1.99 -14.43 -1.11
C ASP A 125 1.10 -13.96 0.04
N LEU A 126 0.79 -14.88 0.95
CA LEU A 126 -0.24 -14.72 1.97
C LEU A 126 0.26 -13.89 3.15
N SER A 127 -0.65 -13.26 3.90
CA SER A 127 -0.30 -12.80 5.23
C SER A 127 0.09 -13.97 6.14
N GLY A 128 0.94 -13.72 7.15
CA GLY A 128 1.28 -14.74 8.14
C GLY A 128 0.04 -15.34 8.84
N THR A 129 -1.01 -14.53 9.07
CA THR A 129 -2.29 -15.00 9.61
C THR A 129 -3.00 -15.94 8.65
N ALA A 130 -3.14 -15.57 7.37
CA ALA A 130 -3.83 -16.39 6.38
C ALA A 130 -3.09 -17.70 6.09
N PHE A 131 -1.76 -17.66 6.00
CA PHE A 131 -0.93 -18.85 5.81
C PHE A 131 -1.03 -19.80 7.00
N GLY A 132 -0.91 -19.27 8.22
CA GLY A 132 -1.05 -20.04 9.45
C GLY A 132 -2.45 -20.65 9.64
N ALA A 133 -3.50 -19.97 9.17
CA ALA A 133 -4.88 -20.44 9.27
C ALA A 133 -5.16 -21.72 8.47
N MET A 134 -4.31 -22.08 7.50
CA MET A 134 -4.42 -23.35 6.79
C MET A 134 -3.91 -24.55 7.61
N ALA A 135 -3.22 -24.32 8.73
CA ALA A 135 -2.64 -25.37 9.55
C ALA A 135 -3.65 -26.03 10.48
N ILE A 136 -3.31 -27.24 10.95
CA ILE A 136 -3.95 -27.86 12.11
C ILE A 136 -3.78 -26.92 13.31
N SER A 137 -4.80 -26.80 14.16
CA SER A 137 -4.75 -25.95 15.36
C SER A 137 -3.50 -26.25 16.20
N GLY A 138 -2.70 -25.21 16.48
CA GLY A 138 -1.42 -25.30 17.19
C GLY A 138 -0.20 -25.67 16.34
N GLN A 139 -0.36 -25.92 15.03
CA GLN A 139 0.73 -26.22 14.09
C GLN A 139 0.95 -25.11 13.05
N ASP A 140 0.36 -23.94 13.25
CA ASP A 140 0.48 -22.75 12.41
C ASP A 140 1.96 -22.31 12.24
N SER A 141 2.75 -22.35 13.31
CA SER A 141 4.19 -22.05 13.23
C SER A 141 4.97 -23.10 12.44
N GLN A 142 4.60 -24.38 12.57
CA GLN A 142 5.25 -25.44 11.80
C GLN A 142 4.96 -25.30 10.32
N LEU A 143 3.72 -24.95 9.96
CA LEU A 143 3.35 -24.72 8.57
C LEU A 143 4.10 -23.51 8.01
N ARG A 144 4.11 -22.38 8.71
CA ARG A 144 4.85 -21.16 8.28
C ARG A 144 6.34 -21.41 8.07
N ASN A 145 6.97 -22.24 8.89
CA ASN A 145 8.39 -22.59 8.75
C ASN A 145 8.72 -23.40 7.48
N VAL A 146 7.71 -23.92 6.77
CA VAL A 146 7.92 -24.52 5.44
C VAL A 146 8.30 -23.45 4.40
N GLY A 147 7.88 -22.19 4.63
CA GLY A 147 8.17 -21.04 3.78
C GLY A 147 7.35 -21.00 2.49
N GLU A 148 7.46 -22.05 1.68
CA GLU A 148 6.81 -22.17 0.38
C GLU A 148 6.00 -23.48 0.27
N LEU A 149 4.76 -23.36 -0.20
CA LEU A 149 3.82 -24.47 -0.33
C LEU A 149 3.14 -24.46 -1.70
N GLN A 150 2.83 -25.66 -2.18
CA GLN A 150 1.79 -25.81 -3.18
C GLN A 150 0.43 -25.93 -2.48
N ILE A 151 -0.50 -25.07 -2.86
CA ILE A 151 -1.86 -25.02 -2.33
C ILE A 151 -2.87 -25.30 -3.44
N LEU A 152 -4.09 -25.62 -3.03
CA LEU A 152 -5.26 -25.64 -3.89
C LEU A 152 -6.04 -24.35 -3.68
N TYR A 153 -6.51 -23.73 -4.76
CA TYR A 153 -7.31 -22.51 -4.71
C TYR A 153 -8.50 -22.55 -5.67
N ARG A 154 -9.50 -21.71 -5.39
CA ARG A 154 -10.61 -21.40 -6.30
C ARG A 154 -11.15 -20.01 -6.02
N LYS A 155 -11.61 -19.31 -7.05
CA LYS A 155 -12.28 -18.01 -6.89
C LYS A 155 -13.66 -18.21 -6.25
N VAL A 156 -14.06 -17.31 -5.36
CA VAL A 156 -15.38 -17.33 -4.71
C VAL A 156 -15.96 -15.92 -4.64
N GLU A 157 -17.27 -15.82 -4.42
CA GLU A 157 -17.89 -14.53 -4.12
C GLU A 157 -17.41 -13.98 -2.77
N CYS A 158 -17.11 -12.69 -2.73
CA CYS A 158 -16.81 -11.93 -1.53
C CYS A 158 -18.06 -11.64 -0.71
N ASN A 159 -17.92 -11.81 0.61
CA ASN A 159 -18.95 -11.46 1.60
C ASN A 159 -18.35 -10.70 2.79
N HIS A 160 -18.41 -9.38 2.71
CA HIS A 160 -17.95 -8.44 3.72
C HIS A 160 -19.05 -8.15 4.75
N ILE A 161 -19.24 -9.10 5.67
CA ILE A 161 -20.29 -9.03 6.70
C ILE A 161 -20.17 -7.73 7.50
N GLY A 162 -21.29 -7.01 7.65
CA GLY A 162 -21.37 -5.77 8.42
C GLY A 162 -20.77 -4.54 7.73
N LYS A 163 -20.32 -4.66 6.48
CA LYS A 163 -19.91 -3.53 5.64
C LYS A 163 -20.78 -3.44 4.39
N THR A 164 -20.98 -2.21 3.93
CA THR A 164 -21.44 -1.90 2.58
C THR A 164 -20.27 -1.42 1.75
N VAL A 165 -20.45 -1.36 0.43
CA VAL A 165 -19.48 -0.71 -0.46
C VAL A 165 -19.16 0.67 0.11
N THR A 166 -17.88 0.89 0.37
CA THR A 166 -17.38 2.10 1.03
C THR A 166 -16.53 2.87 0.05
N PHE A 167 -16.66 4.20 0.09
CA PHE A 167 -15.96 5.11 -0.79
C PHE A 167 -15.12 6.05 0.06
N GLN A 168 -13.82 6.05 -0.15
CA GLN A 168 -12.91 7.00 0.49
C GLN A 168 -12.42 8.00 -0.56
N VAL A 169 -12.79 9.27 -0.40
CA VAL A 169 -12.38 10.32 -1.34
C VAL A 169 -10.92 10.68 -1.08
N ASP A 170 -10.10 10.62 -2.12
CA ASP A 170 -8.67 10.90 -2.05
C ASP A 170 -8.39 12.37 -1.69
N LYS A 171 -7.32 12.63 -0.93
CA LYS A 171 -6.91 13.96 -0.48
C LYS A 171 -6.63 14.93 -1.63
N GLY A 172 -6.12 14.44 -2.75
CA GLY A 172 -5.85 15.24 -3.95
C GLY A 172 -7.11 15.69 -4.69
N SER A 173 -8.28 15.19 -4.29
CA SER A 173 -9.54 15.56 -4.91
C SER A 173 -9.88 17.03 -4.66
N ASN A 174 -10.36 17.69 -5.69
CA ASN A 174 -10.85 19.06 -5.71
C ASN A 174 -12.02 19.18 -6.68
N ALA A 175 -12.49 20.41 -6.94
CA ALA A 175 -13.65 20.62 -7.80
C ALA A 175 -13.45 20.15 -9.25
N ASN A 176 -12.21 20.08 -9.75
CA ASN A 176 -11.91 19.73 -11.15
C ASN A 176 -11.24 18.36 -11.33
N SER A 177 -10.77 17.75 -10.24
CA SER A 177 -10.14 16.43 -10.24
C SER A 177 -10.67 15.65 -9.05
N PHE A 178 -11.31 14.51 -9.27
CA PHE A 178 -11.90 13.71 -8.22
C PHE A 178 -11.33 12.29 -8.27
N ALA A 179 -10.85 11.78 -7.14
CA ALA A 179 -10.38 10.41 -7.01
C ALA A 179 -11.00 9.74 -5.77
N VAL A 180 -11.30 8.46 -5.89
CA VAL A 180 -11.98 7.68 -4.85
C VAL A 180 -11.46 6.25 -4.80
N LEU A 181 -11.14 5.79 -3.59
CA LEU A 181 -10.88 4.37 -3.30
C LEU A 181 -12.22 3.68 -3.04
N VAL A 182 -12.43 2.52 -3.66
CA VAL A 182 -13.64 1.70 -3.48
C VAL A 182 -13.30 0.45 -2.70
N GLU A 183 -13.98 0.22 -1.58
CA GLU A 183 -13.73 -0.90 -0.67
C GLU A 183 -14.98 -1.74 -0.42
N TYR A 184 -14.77 -2.98 0.04
CA TYR A 184 -15.81 -3.91 0.48
C TYR A 184 -16.86 -4.23 -0.59
N VAL A 185 -16.43 -4.44 -1.82
CA VAL A 185 -17.30 -4.87 -2.92
C VAL A 185 -17.60 -6.36 -2.78
N ASN A 186 -18.86 -6.69 -2.49
CA ASN A 186 -19.34 -8.08 -2.46
C ASN A 186 -19.53 -8.67 -3.86
N GLY A 187 -19.75 -9.99 -3.93
CA GLY A 187 -19.87 -10.70 -5.21
C GLY A 187 -18.48 -10.92 -5.79
N ASP A 188 -18.24 -10.53 -7.04
CA ASP A 188 -16.95 -10.83 -7.72
C ASP A 188 -15.72 -10.21 -7.05
N GLY A 189 -15.90 -9.15 -6.25
CA GLY A 189 -14.83 -8.35 -5.63
C GLY A 189 -14.09 -7.43 -6.60
N GLU A 190 -13.80 -7.91 -7.81
CA GLU A 190 -13.14 -7.16 -8.89
C GLU A 190 -14.06 -6.11 -9.51
N ILE A 191 -13.56 -4.88 -9.66
CA ILE A 191 -14.29 -3.75 -10.25
C ILE A 191 -13.87 -3.55 -11.70
N GLY A 192 -14.84 -3.56 -12.62
CA GLY A 192 -14.59 -3.32 -14.05
C GLY A 192 -14.86 -1.89 -14.51
N ARG A 193 -15.77 -1.18 -13.82
CA ARG A 193 -16.12 0.21 -14.19
C ARG A 193 -16.65 0.97 -12.98
N VAL A 194 -16.24 2.23 -12.85
CA VAL A 194 -16.82 3.20 -11.92
C VAL A 194 -17.27 4.43 -12.69
N GLU A 195 -18.45 4.92 -12.35
CA GLU A 195 -19.04 6.10 -12.98
C GLU A 195 -19.56 7.07 -11.91
N LEU A 196 -19.51 8.36 -12.21
CA LEU A 196 -19.88 9.45 -11.32
C LEU A 196 -21.04 10.25 -11.90
N LYS A 197 -22.06 10.54 -11.10
CA LYS A 197 -23.18 11.43 -11.44
C LYS A 197 -23.20 12.63 -10.51
N GLN A 198 -23.36 13.82 -11.09
CA GLN A 198 -23.38 15.10 -10.38
C GLN A 198 -24.80 15.53 -10.07
N ALA A 199 -25.06 16.06 -8.88
CA ALA A 199 -26.32 16.69 -8.48
C ALA A 199 -27.60 15.87 -8.75
N LEU A 200 -28.73 16.33 -8.20
CA LEU A 200 -30.00 15.60 -8.30
C LEU A 200 -30.72 15.84 -9.64
N ASP A 201 -30.38 16.93 -10.32
CA ASP A 201 -30.95 17.39 -11.59
C ASP A 201 -30.19 16.89 -12.83
N SER A 202 -29.13 16.09 -12.66
CA SER A 202 -28.42 15.45 -13.76
C SER A 202 -28.69 13.95 -13.84
N ASP A 203 -28.94 13.47 -15.07
CA ASP A 203 -29.03 12.04 -15.39
C ASP A 203 -27.79 11.51 -16.11
N LYS A 204 -26.76 12.35 -16.27
CA LYS A 204 -25.54 11.99 -16.98
C LYS A 204 -24.52 11.30 -16.06
N TRP A 205 -24.13 10.09 -16.44
CA TRP A 205 -23.02 9.36 -15.82
C TRP A 205 -21.70 9.67 -16.54
N LEU A 206 -20.66 10.00 -15.78
CA LEU A 206 -19.31 10.25 -16.26
C LEU A 206 -18.43 9.04 -15.93
N SER A 207 -17.81 8.44 -16.94
CA SER A 207 -16.91 7.32 -16.73
C SER A 207 -15.63 7.77 -16.04
N MET A 208 -15.24 7.06 -14.99
CA MET A 208 -13.97 7.26 -14.30
C MET A 208 -12.91 6.31 -14.87
N SER A 209 -11.64 6.68 -14.75
CA SER A 209 -10.49 5.86 -15.12
C SER A 209 -9.87 5.24 -13.88
N GLN A 210 -9.47 3.98 -13.95
CA GLN A 210 -8.67 3.36 -12.89
C GLN A 210 -7.31 4.06 -12.81
N SER A 211 -7.00 4.64 -11.65
CA SER A 211 -5.72 5.33 -11.42
C SER A 211 -4.66 4.31 -11.03
N TRP A 212 -4.88 3.59 -9.92
CA TRP A 212 -4.02 2.51 -9.45
C TRP A 212 -4.81 1.67 -8.43
N GLY A 213 -4.55 0.37 -8.34
CA GLY A 213 -5.22 -0.50 -7.37
C GLY A 213 -6.74 -0.41 -7.48
N ALA A 214 -7.42 -0.16 -6.35
CA ALA A 214 -8.86 0.08 -6.31
C ALA A 214 -9.24 1.58 -6.33
N VAL A 215 -8.33 2.47 -6.74
CA VAL A 215 -8.55 3.93 -6.84
C VAL A 215 -8.99 4.32 -8.25
N TRP A 216 -10.09 5.07 -8.33
CA TRP A 216 -10.69 5.56 -9.58
C TRP A 216 -10.68 7.08 -9.62
N LYS A 217 -10.31 7.66 -10.76
CA LYS A 217 -10.13 9.10 -10.97
C LYS A 217 -10.99 9.63 -12.11
N LEU A 218 -11.43 10.88 -11.98
CA LEU A 218 -12.10 11.67 -13.00
C LEU A 218 -11.55 13.10 -13.00
N ASP A 219 -11.05 13.56 -14.15
CA ASP A 219 -10.68 14.95 -14.38
C ASP A 219 -11.74 15.62 -15.26
N VAL A 220 -12.19 16.82 -14.89
CA VAL A 220 -13.21 17.59 -15.61
C VAL A 220 -12.78 19.04 -15.85
N SER A 221 -13.18 19.59 -16.99
CA SER A 221 -12.89 20.98 -17.37
C SER A 221 -13.73 22.01 -16.59
N SER A 222 -14.89 21.59 -16.10
CA SER A 222 -15.80 22.41 -15.29
C SER A 222 -15.94 21.85 -13.86
N PRO A 223 -16.00 22.69 -12.81
CA PRO A 223 -16.17 22.24 -11.43
C PRO A 223 -17.34 21.26 -11.26
N LEU A 224 -17.07 20.14 -10.57
CA LEU A 224 -18.06 19.14 -10.21
C LEU A 224 -19.10 19.73 -9.25
N ARG A 225 -20.37 19.46 -9.51
CA ARG A 225 -21.49 19.84 -8.64
C ARG A 225 -21.91 18.67 -7.75
N ALA A 226 -21.55 18.75 -6.49
CA ALA A 226 -22.00 17.80 -5.47
C ALA A 226 -23.47 18.07 -5.06
N PRO A 227 -24.20 17.09 -4.46
CA PRO A 227 -23.75 15.75 -4.08
C PRO A 227 -23.40 14.86 -5.27
N LEU A 228 -22.47 13.93 -5.08
CA LEU A 228 -22.02 13.00 -6.13
C LEU A 228 -22.54 11.59 -5.82
N SER A 229 -23.07 10.94 -6.86
CA SER A 229 -23.45 9.53 -6.82
C SER A 229 -22.42 8.70 -7.56
N LEU A 230 -22.14 7.49 -7.06
CA LEU A 230 -21.19 6.57 -7.67
C LEU A 230 -21.91 5.30 -8.12
N ARG A 231 -21.61 4.85 -9.33
CA ARG A 231 -22.07 3.56 -9.87
C ARG A 231 -20.85 2.66 -10.05
N VAL A 232 -20.86 1.51 -9.38
CA VAL A 232 -19.79 0.51 -9.43
C VAL A 232 -20.31 -0.70 -10.20
N THR A 233 -19.53 -1.17 -11.17
CA THR A 233 -19.84 -2.36 -11.98
C THR A 233 -18.77 -3.42 -11.78
N SER A 234 -19.17 -4.63 -11.39
CA SER A 234 -18.25 -5.76 -11.22
C SER A 234 -17.65 -6.19 -12.56
N LEU A 235 -16.38 -6.59 -12.54
CA LEU A 235 -15.61 -6.88 -13.74
C LEU A 235 -16.13 -8.10 -14.52
N GLU A 236 -16.50 -9.17 -13.80
CA GLU A 236 -16.83 -10.46 -14.42
C GLU A 236 -18.33 -10.58 -14.68
N SER A 237 -19.16 -10.36 -13.68
CA SER A 237 -20.62 -10.53 -13.77
C SER A 237 -21.34 -9.35 -14.41
N GLY A 238 -20.69 -8.18 -14.51
CA GLY A 238 -21.33 -6.94 -14.99
C GLY A 238 -22.45 -6.41 -14.09
N LYS A 239 -22.64 -6.99 -12.89
CA LYS A 239 -23.61 -6.51 -11.90
C LYS A 239 -23.24 -5.09 -11.47
N THR A 240 -24.26 -4.27 -11.23
CA THR A 240 -24.06 -2.86 -10.87
C THR A 240 -24.70 -2.51 -9.55
N VAL A 241 -24.05 -1.63 -8.79
CA VAL A 241 -24.59 -1.01 -7.58
C VAL A 241 -24.49 0.50 -7.74
N VAL A 242 -25.56 1.21 -7.37
CA VAL A 242 -25.62 2.66 -7.38
C VAL A 242 -25.68 3.17 -5.93
N ALA A 243 -24.65 3.91 -5.55
CA ALA A 243 -24.58 4.64 -4.29
C ALA A 243 -25.00 6.10 -4.54
N SER A 244 -26.29 6.37 -4.33
CA SER A 244 -26.88 7.68 -4.59
C SER A 244 -26.45 8.71 -3.55
N ASN A 245 -25.97 9.86 -4.00
CA ASN A 245 -25.55 10.99 -3.16
C ASN A 245 -24.55 10.62 -2.06
N VAL A 246 -23.73 9.59 -2.32
CA VAL A 246 -22.81 9.03 -1.32
C VAL A 246 -21.69 10.00 -0.94
N ILE A 247 -21.34 10.94 -1.83
CA ILE A 247 -20.41 12.03 -1.54
C ILE A 247 -21.22 13.33 -1.33
N PRO A 248 -21.31 13.87 -0.09
CA PRO A 248 -22.12 15.05 0.22
C PRO A 248 -21.48 16.34 -0.29
N ALA A 249 -22.23 17.46 -0.39
CA ALA A 249 -21.72 18.72 -0.94
C ALA A 249 -20.53 19.35 -0.18
N ASN A 250 -20.47 19.11 1.13
CA ASN A 250 -19.41 19.56 2.04
C ASN A 250 -18.36 18.47 2.31
N TRP A 251 -18.21 17.52 1.38
CA TRP A 251 -17.23 16.45 1.52
C TRP A 251 -15.84 17.06 1.74
N GLN A 252 -15.18 16.63 2.82
CA GLN A 252 -13.79 16.94 3.06
C GLN A 252 -12.98 15.82 2.39
N PRO A 253 -11.93 16.14 1.60
CA PRO A 253 -11.01 15.12 1.13
C PRO A 253 -10.51 14.36 2.35
N VAL A 254 -10.78 13.05 2.39
CA VAL A 254 -10.31 12.25 3.50
C VAL A 254 -8.88 11.89 3.14
N SER A 255 -8.00 12.22 4.06
CA SER A 255 -6.64 11.74 4.02
C SER A 255 -6.64 10.20 3.97
N LEU A 256 -6.22 9.58 2.84
CA LEU A 256 -5.64 8.21 2.83
C LEU A 256 -4.31 8.15 3.63
N LYS A 257 -4.00 9.22 4.36
CA LYS A 257 -3.04 9.28 5.45
C LYS A 257 -3.81 9.16 6.76
N PHE A 258 -3.74 7.98 7.37
CA PHE A 258 -4.00 7.87 8.80
C PHE A 258 -2.98 8.75 9.52
N CYS A 259 -3.47 9.83 10.10
CA CYS A 259 -2.92 10.57 11.23
C CYS A 259 -4.03 10.43 12.28
N TYR A 260 -3.89 9.93 13.50
CA TYR A 260 -2.80 9.45 14.35
C TYR A 260 -3.49 8.53 15.36
N CYS A 261 -2.86 7.46 15.85
CA CYS A 261 -3.17 6.74 17.10
C CYS A 261 -4.56 7.00 17.75
N GLN A 262 -5.69 6.73 17.08
CA GLN A 262 -7.03 7.08 17.59
C GLN A 262 -7.61 6.05 18.56
N ASN A 263 -6.76 5.32 19.28
CA ASN A 263 -7.20 4.56 20.46
C ASN A 263 -6.51 5.02 21.75
N GLU A 264 -5.74 6.12 21.73
CA GLU A 264 -5.19 6.68 22.96
C GLU A 264 -5.68 8.10 23.24
N THR A 265 -6.12 8.30 24.48
CA THR A 265 -6.40 9.61 25.06
C THR A 265 -5.11 10.41 25.11
N LEU A 266 -4.93 11.36 24.19
CA LEU A 266 -3.96 12.43 24.38
C LEU A 266 -4.30 13.15 25.69
N ASP A 267 -3.32 13.36 26.55
CA ASP A 267 -3.55 14.18 27.73
C ASP A 267 -3.82 15.64 27.34
N VAL A 268 -4.26 16.45 28.30
CA VAL A 268 -4.54 17.89 28.09
C VAL A 268 -3.32 18.69 27.58
N ALA A 269 -2.12 18.12 27.64
CA ALA A 269 -0.88 18.70 27.16
C ALA A 269 -0.43 18.15 25.78
N GLY A 270 -1.25 17.29 25.16
CA GLY A 270 -1.03 16.73 23.83
C GLY A 270 -0.02 15.57 23.78
N TRP A 271 0.23 14.89 24.91
CA TRP A 271 1.09 13.70 24.96
C TRP A 271 0.28 12.42 24.88
N GLY A 272 0.72 11.49 24.05
CA GLY A 272 0.25 10.10 24.00
C GLY A 272 1.17 9.16 24.78
N THR A 273 0.79 7.90 24.90
CA THR A 273 1.63 6.85 25.48
C THR A 273 2.10 5.87 24.41
N ALA A 274 3.33 5.39 24.55
CA ALA A 274 3.83 4.37 23.64
C ALA A 274 4.68 3.41 24.45
N GLY A 275 4.74 2.15 24.05
CA GLY A 275 5.86 1.35 24.52
C GLY A 275 7.10 1.62 23.71
N VAL A 276 8.20 1.14 24.28
CA VAL A 276 9.53 1.44 23.80
C VAL A 276 10.39 0.20 23.93
N THR A 277 11.14 -0.10 22.90
CA THR A 277 12.27 -1.02 22.94
C THR A 277 13.50 -0.33 22.36
N TRP A 278 14.60 -1.06 22.22
CA TRP A 278 15.74 -0.54 21.50
C TRP A 278 16.48 -1.64 20.75
N TYR A 279 17.17 -1.24 19.69
CA TYR A 279 17.95 -2.12 18.81
C TYR A 279 19.36 -1.58 18.54
N GLY A 280 20.21 -2.48 18.03
CA GLY A 280 21.58 -2.18 17.65
C GLY A 280 22.55 -2.06 18.83
N GLU A 281 23.65 -1.35 18.61
CA GLU A 281 24.71 -1.18 19.61
C GLU A 281 24.34 -0.13 20.68
N PRO A 282 24.76 -0.29 21.95
CA PRO A 282 24.40 0.61 23.04
C PRO A 282 24.70 2.09 22.75
N LEU A 283 25.81 2.43 22.10
CA LEU A 283 26.14 3.82 21.73
C LEU A 283 25.92 4.10 20.25
N GLY A 284 25.41 3.13 19.50
CA GLY A 284 25.29 3.17 18.06
C GLY A 284 23.90 3.55 17.58
N ALA A 285 23.87 3.88 16.31
CA ALA A 285 22.76 3.65 15.41
C ALA A 285 23.38 2.98 14.16
N GLY A 286 22.58 2.40 13.26
CA GLY A 286 23.12 1.84 12.01
C GLY A 286 24.09 2.82 11.32
N SER A 287 25.11 2.30 10.62
CA SER A 287 26.24 3.11 10.11
C SER A 287 25.82 4.31 9.25
N THR A 288 24.66 4.23 8.59
CA THR A 288 24.07 5.28 7.75
C THR A 288 23.47 6.45 8.55
N VAL A 289 22.97 6.21 9.75
CA VAL A 289 22.20 7.19 10.57
C VAL A 289 22.97 7.67 11.81
N ALA A 290 24.13 7.08 12.10
CA ALA A 290 24.99 7.47 13.21
C ALA A 290 25.60 8.88 13.04
N ASN A 291 25.77 9.32 11.78
CA ASN A 291 26.41 10.57 11.41
C ASN A 291 25.41 11.75 11.32
N PRO A 292 25.88 13.00 11.25
CA PRO A 292 25.00 14.15 11.01
C PRO A 292 24.16 13.97 9.74
N PRO A 293 22.91 14.47 9.70
CA PRO A 293 22.27 15.31 10.71
C PRO A 293 21.47 14.55 11.77
N LEU A 294 21.35 13.22 11.68
CA LEU A 294 20.54 12.41 12.58
C LEU A 294 21.26 12.10 13.90
N HIS A 295 22.60 12.03 13.88
CA HIS A 295 23.44 11.78 15.06
C HIS A 295 23.03 10.52 15.85
N GLY A 296 22.42 9.54 15.20
CA GLY A 296 21.87 8.34 15.82
C GLY A 296 20.64 8.56 16.69
N MET A 297 20.02 9.74 16.68
CA MET A 297 18.76 10.02 17.38
C MET A 297 17.57 9.58 16.52
N VAL A 298 17.42 8.26 16.36
CA VAL A 298 16.45 7.65 15.45
C VAL A 298 15.65 6.55 16.13
N SER A 299 14.53 6.18 15.51
CA SER A 299 13.69 5.06 15.91
C SER A 299 13.20 4.31 14.68
N ALA A 300 13.05 3.00 14.83
CA ALA A 300 12.08 2.25 14.04
C ALA A 300 10.69 2.46 14.65
N GLY A 301 9.68 2.68 13.81
CA GLY A 301 8.30 2.85 14.25
C GLY A 301 7.52 1.55 14.17
N GLY A 302 6.66 1.28 15.15
CA GLY A 302 5.60 0.27 14.98
C GLY A 302 4.62 0.66 13.85
N PRO A 303 3.71 -0.23 13.42
CA PRO A 303 2.85 -0.01 12.25
C PRO A 303 2.12 1.35 12.23
N SER A 304 1.64 1.81 13.40
CA SER A 304 0.95 3.10 13.53
C SER A 304 1.86 4.33 13.44
N VAL A 305 3.15 4.18 13.74
CA VAL A 305 4.16 5.25 13.71
C VAL A 305 4.85 5.28 12.35
N PHE A 306 5.26 4.12 11.84
CA PHE A 306 5.91 3.99 10.54
C PHE A 306 4.94 4.22 9.38
N ASN A 307 3.68 3.79 9.53
CA ASN A 307 2.56 4.11 8.62
C ASN A 307 2.88 3.80 7.15
N ASN A 308 3.32 2.57 6.86
CA ASN A 308 3.82 2.15 5.54
C ASN A 308 4.89 3.07 4.93
N GLY A 309 5.76 3.63 5.76
CA GLY A 309 6.83 4.51 5.34
C GLY A 309 6.40 5.95 5.07
N LYS A 310 5.11 6.27 5.21
CA LYS A 310 4.62 7.67 5.23
C LYS A 310 5.07 8.40 6.50
N GLY A 311 5.35 7.65 7.57
CA GLY A 311 5.92 8.16 8.80
C GLY A 311 7.43 8.35 8.73
N CYS A 312 8.12 7.87 7.67
CA CYS A 312 9.54 8.12 7.51
C CYS A 312 9.82 9.62 7.47
N GLY A 313 10.88 10.04 8.16
CA GLY A 313 11.27 11.44 8.27
C GLY A 313 10.55 12.22 9.36
N THR A 314 9.40 11.74 9.86
CA THR A 314 8.67 12.40 10.96
C THR A 314 9.48 12.42 12.26
N CYS A 315 9.28 13.47 13.06
CA CYS A 315 9.98 13.65 14.33
C CYS A 315 9.03 13.58 15.53
N PHE A 316 9.51 12.95 16.60
CA PHE A 316 8.78 12.80 17.85
C PHE A 316 9.62 13.25 19.02
N GLN A 317 8.99 13.96 19.96
CA GLN A 317 9.52 14.11 21.31
C GLN A 317 9.11 12.89 22.14
N ILE A 318 10.08 12.31 22.86
CA ILE A 318 9.87 11.15 23.72
C ILE A 318 10.40 11.44 25.12
N VAL A 319 9.60 11.15 26.15
CA VAL A 319 9.93 11.35 27.56
C VAL A 319 9.75 10.03 28.31
N CYS A 320 10.78 9.64 29.06
CA CYS A 320 10.65 8.57 30.04
C CYS A 320 10.40 9.12 31.45
N ASN A 321 9.36 8.60 32.12
CA ASN A 321 9.04 8.91 33.51
C ASN A 321 8.99 7.68 34.44
N GLY A 322 8.77 6.49 33.89
CA GLY A 322 8.42 5.28 34.67
C GLY A 322 9.58 4.53 35.32
N HIS A 323 10.84 4.95 35.14
CA HIS A 323 12.00 4.26 35.69
C HIS A 323 12.97 5.22 36.43
N PRO A 324 13.61 4.81 37.54
CA PRO A 324 14.50 5.70 38.33
C PRO A 324 15.67 6.29 37.54
N ALA A 325 16.14 5.57 36.50
CA ALA A 325 17.21 6.05 35.63
C ALA A 325 16.77 7.14 34.65
N CYS A 326 15.47 7.42 34.52
CA CYS A 326 14.98 8.38 33.54
C CYS A 326 15.31 9.82 33.90
N SER A 327 15.71 10.58 32.89
CA SER A 327 16.03 12.01 33.00
C SER A 327 14.80 12.88 33.20
N ARG A 328 13.62 12.39 32.77
CA ARG A 328 12.36 13.14 32.65
C ARG A 328 12.46 14.34 31.72
N ARG A 329 13.46 14.35 30.82
CA ARG A 329 13.64 15.37 29.78
C ARG A 329 13.30 14.76 28.43
N PRO A 330 12.61 15.50 27.54
CA PRO A 330 12.31 15.00 26.22
C PRO A 330 13.58 14.90 25.38
N ILE A 331 13.66 13.83 24.59
CA ILE A 331 14.56 13.73 23.45
C ILE A 331 13.74 13.85 22.16
N THR A 332 14.36 14.30 21.08
CA THR A 332 13.75 14.24 19.75
C THR A 332 14.37 13.08 18.97
N VAL A 333 13.53 12.28 18.31
CA VAL A 333 13.96 11.22 17.40
C VAL A 333 13.27 11.35 16.05
N THR A 334 13.96 10.93 14.99
CA THR A 334 13.42 10.79 13.64
C THR A 334 13.06 9.33 13.36
N ILE A 335 11.91 9.09 12.73
CA ILE A 335 11.55 7.76 12.24
C ILE A 335 12.31 7.46 10.96
N THR A 336 13.13 6.41 10.98
CA THR A 336 13.99 6.04 9.84
C THR A 336 13.81 4.61 9.38
N ASP A 337 13.04 3.81 10.13
CA ASP A 337 12.91 2.37 9.90
C ASP A 337 11.56 1.87 10.44
N GLU A 338 11.26 0.61 10.16
CA GLU A 338 10.04 -0.07 10.59
C GLU A 338 10.32 -1.18 11.59
N CYS A 339 9.48 -1.28 12.61
CA CYS A 339 9.42 -2.42 13.50
C CYS A 339 8.07 -3.14 13.33
N PRO A 340 7.97 -4.14 12.43
CA PRO A 340 6.69 -4.69 11.98
C PRO A 340 6.08 -5.76 12.92
N GLY A 341 6.77 -6.13 14.01
CA GLY A 341 6.40 -7.30 14.80
C GLY A 341 6.80 -7.23 16.27
N GLY A 342 6.44 -8.27 17.03
CA GLY A 342 6.74 -8.34 18.45
C GLY A 342 6.05 -7.21 19.24
N PRO A 343 6.74 -6.61 20.24
CA PRO A 343 6.22 -5.47 21.01
C PRO A 343 5.67 -4.35 20.12
N CYS A 344 6.33 -4.08 18.99
CA CYS A 344 5.99 -3.00 18.08
C CYS A 344 4.62 -3.12 17.40
N ALA A 345 4.15 -4.35 17.20
CA ALA A 345 2.82 -4.63 16.62
C ALA A 345 1.76 -4.93 17.69
N SER A 346 2.16 -5.03 18.95
CA SER A 346 1.28 -5.40 20.07
C SER A 346 0.69 -4.21 20.82
N GLU A 347 1.20 -3.00 20.54
CA GLU A 347 0.81 -1.77 21.23
C GLU A 347 0.26 -0.73 20.26
N PRO A 348 -0.63 0.17 20.70
CA PRO A 348 -1.22 1.20 19.84
C PRO A 348 -0.20 2.14 19.20
N ALA A 349 0.89 2.42 19.90
CA ALA A 349 2.07 3.12 19.41
C ALA A 349 3.32 2.51 20.04
N HIS A 350 4.37 2.35 19.24
CA HIS A 350 5.62 1.77 19.71
C HIS A 350 6.81 2.39 19.00
N PHE A 351 7.87 2.66 19.77
CA PHE A 351 9.14 3.17 19.29
C PHE A 351 10.25 2.17 19.62
N ASP A 352 10.83 1.55 18.61
CA ASP A 352 12.03 0.75 18.80
C ASP A 352 13.25 1.66 18.54
N LEU A 353 13.81 2.21 19.63
CA LEU A 353 14.81 3.26 19.58
C LEU A 353 16.19 2.73 19.20
N SER A 354 17.05 3.57 18.62
CA SER A 354 18.48 3.25 18.62
C SER A 354 19.01 3.14 20.05
N GLY A 355 20.06 2.35 20.26
CA GLY A 355 20.74 2.27 21.57
C GLY A 355 21.14 3.65 22.11
N LYS A 356 21.60 4.55 21.23
CA LYS A 356 21.91 5.95 21.56
C LYS A 356 20.69 6.75 22.02
N ALA A 357 19.58 6.67 21.28
CA ALA A 357 18.34 7.36 21.64
C ALA A 357 17.75 6.84 22.96
N MET A 358 17.73 5.52 23.16
CA MET A 358 17.33 4.91 24.44
C MET A 358 18.22 5.39 25.59
N GLY A 359 19.54 5.42 25.40
CA GLY A 359 20.46 5.94 26.41
C GLY A 359 20.23 7.42 26.75
N ALA A 360 19.82 8.23 25.77
CA ALA A 360 19.56 9.66 25.95
C ALA A 360 18.30 9.96 26.80
N LEU A 361 17.38 9.00 26.95
CA LEU A 361 16.26 9.09 27.89
C LEU A 361 16.72 9.01 29.37
N ALA A 362 17.93 8.53 29.62
CA ALA A 362 18.47 8.35 30.97
C ALA A 362 19.13 9.61 31.52
N ARG A 363 19.26 9.67 32.85
CA ARG A 363 20.14 10.64 33.52
C ARG A 363 21.60 10.43 33.06
N PRO A 364 22.45 11.48 33.10
CA PRO A 364 23.86 11.35 32.79
C PRO A 364 24.50 10.16 33.55
N GLY A 365 25.18 9.27 32.81
CA GLY A 365 25.80 8.06 33.36
C GLY A 365 24.88 6.87 33.61
N GLN A 366 23.56 6.97 33.36
CA GLN A 366 22.60 5.87 33.61
C GLN A 366 22.03 5.21 32.35
N GLY A 367 22.64 5.47 31.18
CA GLY A 367 22.16 4.94 29.89
C GLY A 367 22.09 3.41 29.86
N ASP A 368 23.15 2.73 30.31
CA ASP A 368 23.18 1.26 30.34
C ASP A 368 22.15 0.70 31.30
N ARG A 369 21.98 1.32 32.47
CA ARG A 369 20.95 0.93 33.44
C ARG A 369 19.56 1.04 32.84
N LEU A 370 19.28 2.06 32.02
CA LEU A 370 17.99 2.22 31.37
C LEU A 370 17.78 1.18 30.25
N ARG A 371 18.82 0.93 29.44
CA ARG A 371 18.80 -0.08 28.37
C ARG A 371 18.57 -1.49 28.91
N SER A 372 19.26 -1.86 30.00
CA SER A 372 19.10 -3.17 30.64
C SER A 372 17.75 -3.35 31.35
N ALA A 373 17.09 -2.25 31.74
CA ALA A 373 15.79 -2.31 32.39
C ALA A 373 14.63 -2.66 31.44
N GLY A 374 14.82 -2.53 30.12
CA GLY A 374 13.78 -2.81 29.13
C GLY A 374 12.50 -2.02 29.39
N VAL A 375 12.64 -0.70 29.64
CA VAL A 375 11.52 0.20 29.94
C VAL A 375 10.40 -0.01 28.93
N ARG A 376 9.17 -0.22 29.42
CA ARG A 376 8.05 -0.64 28.57
C ARG A 376 7.09 0.48 28.18
N ARG A 377 7.21 1.68 28.76
CA ARG A 377 6.32 2.81 28.45
C ARG A 377 7.01 4.16 28.56
N VAL A 378 6.71 5.02 27.60
CA VAL A 378 7.13 6.42 27.48
C VAL A 378 5.93 7.28 27.12
N TYR A 379 6.08 8.58 27.29
CA TYR A 379 5.19 9.57 26.71
C TYR A 379 5.79 10.09 25.43
N TYR A 380 4.97 10.29 24.40
CA TYR A 380 5.44 10.82 23.13
C TYR A 380 4.47 11.86 22.56
N ARG A 381 4.98 12.71 21.68
CA ARG A 381 4.18 13.60 20.83
C ARG A 381 4.93 13.93 19.55
N ARG A 382 4.21 14.20 18.48
CA ARG A 382 4.82 14.72 17.24
C ARG A 382 5.47 16.08 17.52
N THR A 383 6.58 16.36 16.86
CA THR A 383 7.27 17.65 16.90
C THR A 383 7.81 17.99 15.52
N GLU A 384 8.08 19.27 15.29
CA GLU A 384 8.80 19.69 14.09
C GLU A 384 10.22 19.09 14.05
N CYS A 385 10.62 18.65 12.86
CA CYS A 385 11.97 18.24 12.55
C CYS A 385 12.90 19.45 12.35
N LEU A 386 14.10 19.38 12.92
CA LEU A 386 15.13 20.42 12.79
C LEU A 386 16.52 19.83 12.54
N TYR A 387 16.86 19.63 11.28
CA TYR A 387 18.16 19.19 10.82
C TYR A 387 19.10 20.38 10.65
N ARG A 388 19.78 20.78 11.73
CA ARG A 388 20.71 21.91 11.70
C ARG A 388 21.84 21.68 10.70
N ARG A 389 22.09 22.68 9.85
CA ARG A 389 23.14 22.65 8.80
C ARG A 389 22.93 21.57 7.75
N ALA A 390 21.71 21.04 7.61
CA ALA A 390 21.33 20.18 6.51
C ALA A 390 20.16 20.80 5.73
N ASN A 391 20.25 20.70 4.41
CA ASN A 391 19.16 20.97 3.49
C ASN A 391 18.62 19.64 2.98
N ILE A 392 17.45 19.71 2.36
CA ILE A 392 16.79 18.54 1.79
C ILE A 392 17.72 17.89 0.77
N ALA A 393 17.86 16.58 0.85
CA ALA A 393 18.65 15.77 -0.06
C ALA A 393 17.74 14.80 -0.83
N PHE A 394 18.14 14.50 -2.06
CA PHE A 394 17.49 13.59 -2.97
C PHE A 394 18.48 12.49 -3.32
N ARG A 395 18.27 11.29 -2.81
CA ARG A 395 19.13 10.15 -3.11
C ARG A 395 18.48 9.29 -4.18
N MET A 396 19.11 9.25 -5.35
CA MET A 396 18.61 8.50 -6.49
C MET A 396 18.68 7.00 -6.24
N ASP A 397 17.63 6.28 -6.62
CA ASP A 397 17.63 4.83 -6.55
C ASP A 397 18.66 4.23 -7.54
N PRO A 398 19.26 3.08 -7.22
CA PRO A 398 20.18 2.39 -8.14
C PRO A 398 19.56 2.03 -9.49
N GLY A 399 18.24 1.80 -9.53
CA GLY A 399 17.49 1.48 -10.76
C GLY A 399 17.00 2.69 -11.55
N ALA A 400 17.25 3.92 -11.08
CA ALA A 400 16.80 5.13 -11.76
C ALA A 400 17.44 5.24 -13.15
N ASN A 401 16.67 5.67 -14.14
CA ASN A 401 17.12 5.97 -15.49
C ASN A 401 16.22 7.06 -16.12
N PRO A 402 16.53 7.61 -17.30
CA PRO A 402 15.73 8.68 -17.89
C PRO A 402 14.23 8.37 -18.09
N TYR A 403 13.82 7.10 -18.15
CA TYR A 403 12.41 6.70 -18.31
C TYR A 403 11.72 6.37 -16.98
N TYR A 404 12.51 6.09 -15.95
CA TYR A 404 12.09 5.68 -14.61
C TYR A 404 12.90 6.49 -13.61
N ILE A 405 12.38 7.61 -13.13
CA ILE A 405 13.05 8.38 -12.08
C ILE A 405 12.48 7.98 -10.74
N SER A 406 13.36 7.59 -9.82
CA SER A 406 12.99 7.25 -8.44
C SER A 406 14.08 7.72 -7.49
N PHE A 407 13.67 8.33 -6.38
CA PHE A 407 14.57 8.79 -5.33
C PHE A 407 13.89 8.85 -3.98
N VAL A 408 14.66 8.72 -2.91
CA VAL A 408 14.23 9.05 -1.55
C VAL A 408 14.50 10.53 -1.25
N VAL A 409 13.57 11.18 -0.55
CA VAL A 409 13.76 12.52 0.00
C VAL A 409 14.22 12.38 1.45
N GLU A 410 15.26 13.13 1.81
CA GLU A 410 15.86 13.09 3.15
C GLU A 410 16.01 14.49 3.74
N TYR A 411 15.92 14.58 5.07
CA TYR A 411 16.23 15.76 5.90
C TYR A 411 15.26 16.94 5.73
N GLU A 412 13.98 16.64 5.58
CA GLU A 412 12.89 17.60 5.56
C GLU A 412 12.63 18.19 6.96
N ASN A 413 12.90 19.47 7.15
CA ASN A 413 12.48 20.17 8.36
C ASN A 413 10.96 20.34 8.42
N GLY A 414 10.47 20.87 9.54
CA GLY A 414 9.04 21.11 9.74
C GLY A 414 8.31 19.78 9.99
N ASP A 415 7.31 19.46 9.18
CA ASP A 415 6.47 18.28 9.38
C ASP A 415 7.31 16.97 9.37
N GLY A 416 8.38 16.92 8.57
CA GLY A 416 9.23 15.73 8.42
C GLY A 416 8.70 14.68 7.43
N ASP A 417 7.46 14.82 6.96
CA ASP A 417 6.88 13.99 5.91
C ASP A 417 6.19 14.85 4.83
N LEU A 418 5.97 14.24 3.67
CA LEU A 418 5.47 14.90 2.47
C LEU A 418 4.06 14.41 2.11
N ALA A 419 3.21 15.29 1.62
CA ALA A 419 1.94 14.93 0.98
C ALA A 419 2.12 14.68 -0.52
N TYR A 420 2.96 15.48 -1.18
CA TYR A 420 3.16 15.42 -2.62
C TYR A 420 4.60 15.75 -2.98
N THR A 421 5.11 15.03 -3.98
CA THR A 421 6.38 15.32 -4.66
C THR A 421 6.12 15.41 -6.14
N GLU A 422 6.68 16.42 -6.79
CA GLU A 422 6.56 16.63 -8.22
C GLU A 422 7.93 16.95 -8.82
N ILE A 423 8.17 16.42 -10.02
CA ILE A 423 9.41 16.61 -10.76
C ILE A 423 9.15 17.38 -12.04
N GLN A 424 9.98 18.39 -12.32
CA GLN A 424 9.93 19.15 -13.56
C GLN A 424 11.22 18.92 -14.36
N PRO A 425 11.16 18.28 -15.55
CA PRO A 425 12.29 18.19 -16.47
C PRO A 425 12.62 19.54 -17.10
N ALA A 426 13.81 19.65 -17.67
CA ALA A 426 14.25 20.87 -18.35
C ALA A 426 13.26 21.27 -19.46
N GLY A 427 12.73 22.50 -19.37
CA GLY A 427 11.75 23.03 -20.34
C GLY A 427 10.35 22.39 -20.25
N GLY A 428 10.09 21.50 -19.30
CA GLY A 428 8.79 20.85 -19.11
C GLY A 428 7.93 21.47 -18.01
N THR A 429 6.83 20.80 -17.69
CA THR A 429 5.92 21.12 -16.59
C THR A 429 6.15 20.18 -15.41
N PHE A 430 5.62 20.52 -14.22
CA PHE A 430 5.69 19.65 -13.06
C PHE A 430 4.84 18.39 -13.30
N ILE A 431 5.45 17.24 -13.07
CA ILE A 431 4.85 15.91 -13.18
C ILE A 431 4.70 15.34 -11.77
N PRO A 432 3.48 14.95 -11.35
CA PRO A 432 3.27 14.26 -10.09
C PRO A 432 4.05 12.95 -10.00
N MET A 433 4.73 12.75 -8.87
CA MET A 433 5.40 11.50 -8.54
C MET A 433 4.51 10.64 -7.66
N GLN A 434 4.63 9.32 -7.82
CA GLN A 434 3.96 8.32 -7.01
C GLN A 434 4.79 8.00 -5.77
N GLU A 435 4.17 8.09 -4.59
CA GLU A 435 4.77 7.65 -3.33
C GLU A 435 4.90 6.12 -3.32
N MET A 436 6.07 5.63 -2.92
CA MET A 436 6.37 4.24 -2.60
C MET A 436 6.72 4.14 -1.11
N ARG A 437 6.90 2.91 -0.60
CA ARG A 437 7.31 2.67 0.80
C ARG A 437 8.63 3.38 1.12
N SER A 438 8.78 3.79 2.37
CA SER A 438 9.99 4.41 2.93
C SER A 438 10.39 5.76 2.31
N ALA A 439 9.41 6.65 2.09
CA ALA A 439 9.61 8.00 1.53
C ALA A 439 10.26 8.04 0.13
N VAL A 440 10.18 6.94 -0.63
CA VAL A 440 10.67 6.89 -2.01
C VAL A 440 9.58 7.39 -2.96
N TRP A 441 9.93 8.24 -3.91
CA TRP A 441 9.00 8.79 -4.90
C TRP A 441 9.46 8.41 -6.30
N LYS A 442 8.54 7.91 -7.13
CA LYS A 442 8.84 7.51 -8.51
C LYS A 442 7.98 8.19 -9.57
N VAL A 443 8.49 8.26 -10.80
CA VAL A 443 7.72 8.60 -11.99
C VAL A 443 8.12 7.71 -13.16
N ASN A 444 7.10 7.23 -13.88
CA ASN A 444 7.22 6.54 -15.16
C ASN A 444 6.70 7.48 -16.26
N SER A 445 7.60 8.17 -16.94
CA SER A 445 7.23 9.19 -17.93
C SER A 445 6.86 8.63 -19.30
N GLY A 446 7.21 7.37 -19.59
CA GLY A 446 7.04 6.75 -20.92
C GLY A 446 7.97 7.31 -22.02
N SER A 447 8.54 8.49 -21.79
CA SER A 447 9.56 9.16 -22.62
C SER A 447 10.75 9.59 -21.75
N PRO A 448 11.96 9.72 -22.31
CA PRO A 448 13.13 10.04 -21.50
C PRO A 448 13.05 11.48 -20.97
N LEU A 449 13.11 11.62 -19.65
CA LEU A 449 13.20 12.90 -18.96
C LEU A 449 14.65 13.40 -18.98
N THR A 450 14.81 14.67 -19.34
CA THR A 450 16.13 15.32 -19.41
C THR A 450 16.24 16.35 -18.29
N GLY A 451 17.34 16.29 -17.54
CA GLY A 451 17.64 17.27 -16.50
C GLY A 451 18.20 18.58 -17.08
N PRO A 452 18.46 19.60 -16.24
CA PRO A 452 18.30 19.57 -14.79
C PRO A 452 16.84 19.48 -14.35
N PHE A 453 16.60 18.86 -13.19
CA PHE A 453 15.26 18.70 -12.61
C PHE A 453 15.04 19.69 -11.47
N ASN A 454 13.87 20.35 -11.50
CA ASN A 454 13.32 21.02 -10.31
C ASN A 454 12.44 20.02 -9.56
N ILE A 455 12.52 20.02 -8.23
CA ILE A 455 11.65 19.19 -7.39
C ILE A 455 10.77 20.09 -6.53
N ARG A 456 9.45 19.94 -6.65
CA ARG A 456 8.47 20.63 -5.81
C ARG A 456 7.97 19.68 -4.74
N LEU A 457 8.02 20.12 -3.49
CA LEU A 457 7.67 19.36 -2.31
C LEU A 457 6.55 20.06 -1.57
N THR A 458 5.53 19.30 -1.17
CA THR A 458 4.44 19.78 -0.32
C THR A 458 4.45 19.01 0.98
N SER A 459 4.58 19.71 2.11
CA SER A 459 4.59 19.09 3.44
C SER A 459 3.23 18.49 3.79
N ALA A 460 3.22 17.46 4.64
CA ALA A 460 2.01 16.66 4.84
C ALA A 460 0.92 17.31 5.70
N GLU A 461 1.32 18.01 6.77
CA GLU A 461 0.40 18.61 7.75
C GLU A 461 0.19 20.10 7.47
N SER A 462 1.29 20.84 7.35
CA SER A 462 1.25 22.29 7.16
C SER A 462 0.98 22.71 5.72
N HIS A 463 1.02 21.77 4.77
CA HIS A 463 0.81 22.04 3.34
C HIS A 463 1.73 23.13 2.77
N LYS A 464 2.86 23.38 3.42
CA LYS A 464 3.87 24.32 2.94
C LYS A 464 4.47 23.74 1.66
N VAL A 465 4.64 24.59 0.66
CA VAL A 465 5.21 24.22 -0.63
C VAL A 465 6.57 24.88 -0.78
N ILE A 466 7.56 24.10 -1.19
CA ILE A 466 8.89 24.60 -1.57
C ILE A 466 9.30 23.99 -2.90
N VAL A 467 10.21 24.67 -3.59
CA VAL A 467 10.80 24.18 -4.85
C VAL A 467 12.32 24.19 -4.73
N ALA A 468 12.93 23.03 -4.94
CA ALA A 468 14.36 22.87 -5.10
C ALA A 468 14.70 22.98 -6.59
N TYR A 469 15.14 24.16 -7.01
CA TYR A 469 15.47 24.43 -8.41
C TYR A 469 16.81 23.80 -8.83
N ASN A 470 16.82 23.19 -10.02
CA ASN A 470 17.97 22.56 -10.66
C ASN A 470 18.76 21.63 -9.73
N VAL A 471 18.07 20.97 -8.79
CA VAL A 471 18.73 20.24 -7.70
C VAL A 471 19.36 18.94 -8.20
N ILE A 472 18.73 18.26 -9.15
CA ILE A 472 19.31 17.11 -9.82
C ILE A 472 19.82 17.59 -11.19
N PRO A 473 21.13 17.54 -11.47
CA PRO A 473 21.71 18.11 -12.69
C PRO A 473 21.42 17.24 -13.93
N ALA A 474 21.70 17.77 -15.12
CA ALA A 474 21.47 17.02 -16.37
C ALA A 474 22.29 15.71 -16.48
N ASN A 475 23.49 15.69 -15.90
CA ASN A 475 24.42 14.56 -15.89
C ASN A 475 24.30 13.70 -14.62
N TRP A 476 23.13 13.67 -14.00
CA TRP A 476 22.87 12.88 -12.81
C TRP A 476 23.15 11.38 -13.03
N LYS A 477 23.39 10.66 -11.94
CA LYS A 477 23.64 9.22 -11.94
C LYS A 477 22.79 8.51 -10.87
N PRO A 478 22.44 7.24 -11.12
CA PRO A 478 21.80 6.42 -10.10
C PRO A 478 22.69 6.27 -8.87
N ASN A 479 22.08 6.06 -7.70
CA ASN A 479 22.78 5.88 -6.43
C ASN A 479 23.62 7.11 -5.95
N GLU A 480 23.53 8.25 -6.62
CA GLU A 480 24.08 9.51 -6.13
C GLU A 480 23.08 10.29 -5.28
N THR A 481 23.58 11.17 -4.41
CA THR A 481 22.76 12.05 -3.57
C THR A 481 22.97 13.50 -3.98
N TYR A 482 21.87 14.19 -4.28
CA TYR A 482 21.85 15.60 -4.66
C TYR A 482 21.25 16.43 -3.53
N ARG A 483 21.98 17.47 -3.09
CA ARG A 483 21.56 18.31 -1.96
C ARG A 483 21.04 19.64 -2.47
N SER A 484 19.88 20.04 -1.96
CA SER A 484 19.30 21.35 -2.25
C SER A 484 19.93 22.46 -1.41
N VAL A 485 19.53 23.70 -1.72
CA VAL A 485 19.81 24.89 -0.91
C VAL A 485 18.60 25.34 -0.09
N VAL A 486 17.54 24.53 -0.06
CA VAL A 486 16.26 24.86 0.58
C VAL A 486 15.91 23.84 1.65
N ASN A 487 15.08 24.28 2.59
CA ASN A 487 14.41 23.42 3.54
C ASN A 487 13.11 24.11 3.99
N PHE A 488 12.18 23.35 4.58
CA PHE A 488 11.00 23.93 5.21
C PHE A 488 11.42 24.78 6.42
N LYS A 489 10.75 25.93 6.59
CA LYS A 489 11.02 26.90 7.65
C LYS A 489 9.80 27.07 8.55
#